data_AF-A0AA96XYU0-F1
#
_entry.id   AF-A0AA96XYU0-F1
#
_cell.length_a   1.000
_cell.length_b   1.000
_cell.length_c   1.000
_cell.angle_alpha   90.00
_cell.angle_beta   90.00
_cell.angle_gamma   90.00
#
_symmetry.space_group_name_H-M   'P 1'
#
loop_
_entity.id
_entity.type
_entity.pdbx_description
1 polymer ?
#
loop_
_entity_poly.entity_id
_entity_poly.type
_entity_poly.pdbx_seq_one_letter_code
_entity_poly.pdbx_strand_id
1 'polypeptide(L)'
;MLDQSAFAMPTAATCAGHLDPGFADNGKAWLHFTGSLGSLTTGLTVDHAGRILVAARIETTEGSRFGLARLNHDGSADANFGHHGYVIGSFERGFEATAGKVMELPDGRILLSGLHYENSDRTLPAIALFDQQGRAVQSFGSAGRQVIRLCGNLSQGLRDTWLPPGVPGLEACDMRVQTDGRILILANHHYQLSDHVGILIRLLPDGALDTSFNNRGFVMVRHLLKNTWLGCVALQADGSIVVGGVIDLPQQGLMARYDPSGTLDDSFGEDGFLSITTQQHSVMVSQIVQLPDGDLQALGSSRDPMHCLSLRVGRDGKPDPRCNQGQCQFLKFGNSASQWTAAQLQADAKLVTAGATIGGIETDFVLARHLPDASLDPDFGEGSGWVRTRLGYSLDTATSLALQADGKILVGGYSLHGTYRAVVVRYRP
;
A
#
# COMPACT_ATOMS: atom_id res chain seq x y z
N MET A 1 -50.50 -16.59 33.22
CA MET A 1 -49.19 -16.83 33.85
C MET A 1 -48.66 -18.12 33.24
N LEU A 2 -47.59 -18.16 32.46
CA LEU A 2 -46.50 -17.22 32.20
C LEU A 2 -46.04 -17.42 30.74
N ASP A 3 -45.88 -16.32 30.00
CA ASP A 3 -45.08 -16.29 28.78
C ASP A 3 -43.61 -16.49 29.17
N GLN A 4 -42.98 -17.56 28.65
CA GLN A 4 -41.52 -17.69 28.67
C GLN A 4 -40.97 -16.97 27.45
N SER A 5 -40.78 -15.66 27.59
CA SER A 5 -39.86 -14.90 26.76
C SER A 5 -38.45 -15.44 27.01
N ALA A 6 -37.99 -16.32 26.11
CA ALA A 6 -36.60 -16.67 26.01
C ALA A 6 -35.81 -15.41 25.66
N PHE A 7 -35.19 -14.79 26.67
CA PHE A 7 -34.14 -13.80 26.45
C PHE A 7 -33.05 -14.51 25.66
N ALA A 8 -32.91 -14.15 24.37
CA ALA A 8 -31.69 -14.41 23.65
C ALA A 8 -30.56 -13.71 24.44
N MET A 9 -29.67 -14.51 25.02
CA MET A 9 -28.38 -14.02 25.51
C MET A 9 -27.75 -13.22 24.36
N PRO A 10 -27.18 -12.03 24.62
CA PRO A 10 -26.42 -11.34 23.58
C PRO A 10 -25.38 -12.31 23.05
N THR A 11 -25.36 -12.48 21.73
CA THR A 11 -24.23 -13.06 20.99
C THR A 11 -22.95 -12.48 21.60
N ALA A 12 -22.00 -13.34 21.93
CA ALA A 12 -20.72 -12.95 22.53
C ALA A 12 -20.21 -11.67 21.88
N ALA A 13 -19.92 -10.63 22.69
CA ALA A 13 -19.42 -9.36 22.20
C ALA A 13 -18.31 -9.63 21.18
N THR A 14 -18.57 -9.28 19.92
CA THR A 14 -17.69 -9.64 18.81
C THR A 14 -16.38 -8.91 19.02
N CYS A 15 -15.33 -9.65 19.40
CA CYS A 15 -13.98 -9.08 19.55
C CYS A 15 -13.31 -8.80 18.19
N ALA A 16 -14.08 -8.82 17.10
CA ALA A 16 -13.63 -8.58 15.74
C ALA A 16 -13.15 -7.14 15.61
N GLY A 17 -11.93 -6.96 15.09
CA GLY A 17 -11.26 -5.66 15.06
C GLY A 17 -10.60 -5.25 16.37
N HIS A 18 -10.65 -6.05 17.44
CA HIS A 18 -9.82 -5.79 18.62
C HIS A 18 -8.41 -6.31 18.39
N LEU A 19 -7.43 -5.70 19.08
CA LEU A 19 -6.07 -6.20 19.13
C LEU A 19 -6.05 -7.67 19.55
N ASP A 20 -5.22 -8.46 18.88
CA ASP A 20 -4.99 -9.85 19.23
C ASP A 20 -3.94 -9.96 20.35
N PRO A 21 -4.31 -10.27 21.61
CA PRO A 21 -3.37 -10.37 22.71
C PRO A 21 -2.38 -11.52 22.56
N GLY A 22 -2.65 -12.49 21.67
CA GLY A 22 -1.73 -13.59 21.37
C GLY A 22 -0.59 -13.24 20.41
N PHE A 23 -0.45 -11.97 20.03
CA PHE A 23 0.60 -11.49 19.13
C PHE A 23 1.56 -10.56 19.86
N ALA A 24 2.84 -10.93 19.90
CA ALA A 24 3.92 -10.14 20.49
C ALA A 24 3.51 -9.51 21.84
N ASP A 25 3.64 -8.19 21.99
CA ASP A 25 3.18 -7.47 23.17
C ASP A 25 1.75 -6.97 22.96
N ASN A 26 0.78 -7.79 23.39
CA ASN A 26 -0.65 -7.45 23.40
C ASN A 26 -1.19 -6.93 22.07
N GLY A 27 -0.80 -7.57 20.96
CA GLY A 27 -1.22 -7.20 19.61
C GLY A 27 -0.22 -6.32 18.86
N LYS A 28 0.92 -5.96 19.47
CA LYS A 28 1.88 -5.00 18.92
C LYS A 28 3.29 -5.61 18.88
N ALA A 29 3.84 -5.73 17.68
CA ALA A 29 5.24 -6.11 17.45
C ALA A 29 6.04 -4.87 17.04
N TRP A 30 6.88 -4.38 17.94
CA TRP A 30 7.80 -3.27 17.66
C TRP A 30 9.08 -3.81 17.01
N LEU A 31 9.47 -3.23 15.87
CA LEU A 31 10.65 -3.67 15.15
C LEU A 31 11.89 -2.92 15.65
N HIS A 32 12.95 -3.67 15.94
CA HIS A 32 14.23 -3.11 16.33
C HIS A 32 15.29 -3.43 15.28
N PHE A 33 15.93 -2.39 14.77
CA PHE A 33 17.05 -2.47 13.85
C PHE A 33 18.30 -1.91 14.56
N THR A 34 19.28 -2.76 14.84
CA THR A 34 20.46 -2.33 15.61
C THR A 34 21.21 -1.23 14.86
N GLY A 35 21.50 -0.12 15.56
CA GLY A 35 22.16 1.05 14.99
C GLY A 35 21.24 2.05 14.29
N SER A 36 19.93 1.78 14.20
CA SER A 36 18.98 2.75 13.64
C SER A 36 18.73 3.92 14.58
N LEU A 37 18.66 5.14 14.02
CA LEU A 37 18.17 6.35 14.69
C LEU A 37 16.64 6.43 14.67
N GLY A 38 16.00 5.76 13.72
CA GLY A 38 14.55 5.65 13.56
C GLY A 38 14.21 4.59 12.53
N SER A 39 12.97 4.10 12.57
CA SER A 39 12.46 3.12 11.61
C SER A 39 10.99 3.36 11.30
N LEU A 40 10.58 3.10 10.07
CA LEU A 40 9.21 3.25 9.61
C LEU A 40 8.81 2.05 8.76
N THR A 41 7.79 1.29 9.17
CA THR A 41 7.23 0.25 8.30
C THR A 41 6.52 0.92 7.12
N THR A 42 6.84 0.51 5.90
CA THR A 42 6.25 1.03 4.66
C THR A 42 5.39 0.00 3.94
N GLY A 43 5.68 -1.29 4.14
CA GLY A 43 5.00 -2.40 3.49
C GLY A 43 5.09 -3.67 4.34
N LEU A 44 4.10 -4.54 4.24
CA LEU A 44 4.20 -5.88 4.79
C LEU A 44 3.45 -6.91 3.93
N THR A 45 3.82 -8.18 4.08
CA THR A 45 3.10 -9.31 3.51
C THR A 45 3.23 -10.53 4.43
N VAL A 46 2.39 -11.54 4.20
CA VAL A 46 2.50 -12.84 4.85
C VAL A 46 3.03 -13.83 3.82
N ASP A 47 4.08 -14.56 4.18
CA ASP A 47 4.67 -15.58 3.33
C ASP A 47 3.89 -16.90 3.39
N HIS A 48 4.22 -17.85 2.51
CA HIS A 48 3.53 -19.13 2.40
C HIS A 48 3.65 -19.99 3.67
N ALA A 49 4.61 -19.69 4.55
CA ALA A 49 4.81 -20.37 5.83
C ALA A 49 4.08 -19.67 6.99
N GLY A 50 3.33 -18.59 6.72
CA GLY A 50 2.60 -17.81 7.72
C GLY A 50 3.50 -16.86 8.52
N ARG A 51 4.74 -16.63 8.10
CA ARG A 51 5.64 -15.61 8.66
C ARG A 51 5.33 -14.27 8.03
N ILE A 52 5.79 -13.19 8.66
CA ILE A 52 5.47 -11.82 8.28
C ILE A 52 6.73 -11.18 7.74
N LEU A 53 6.72 -10.75 6.48
CA LEU A 53 7.78 -9.96 5.86
C LEU A 53 7.44 -8.48 5.96
N VAL A 54 8.40 -7.67 6.37
CA VAL A 54 8.21 -6.23 6.62
C VAL A 54 9.25 -5.42 5.87
N ALA A 55 8.80 -4.53 4.99
CA ALA A 55 9.57 -3.49 4.35
C ALA A 55 9.58 -2.23 5.24
N ALA A 56 10.76 -1.62 5.42
CA ALA A 56 10.91 -0.43 6.24
C ALA A 56 11.90 0.59 5.66
N ARG A 57 11.71 1.86 6.04
CA ARG A 57 12.75 2.89 5.96
C ARG A 57 13.50 2.92 7.28
N ILE A 58 14.82 2.87 7.21
CA ILE A 58 15.70 2.87 8.38
C ILE A 58 16.56 4.12 8.34
N GLU A 59 16.46 4.97 9.35
CA GLU A 59 17.31 6.15 9.50
C GLU A 59 18.61 5.75 10.20
N THR A 60 19.75 6.15 9.63
CA THR A 60 21.08 5.87 10.17
C THR A 60 21.92 7.15 10.19
N THR A 61 23.08 7.11 10.85
CA THR A 61 24.05 8.23 10.83
C THR A 61 24.61 8.52 9.44
N GLU A 62 24.48 7.58 8.49
CA GLU A 62 24.94 7.71 7.11
C GLU A 62 23.78 7.95 6.13
N GLY A 63 22.63 8.41 6.63
CA GLY A 63 21.40 8.62 5.87
C GLY A 63 20.47 7.40 5.85
N SER A 64 19.37 7.52 5.11
CA SER A 64 18.34 6.49 5.07
C SER A 64 18.77 5.22 4.32
N ARG A 65 18.26 4.07 4.76
CA ARG A 65 18.49 2.74 4.19
C ARG A 65 17.16 2.01 4.05
N PHE A 66 17.07 1.07 3.11
CA PHE A 66 15.98 0.11 3.14
C PHE A 66 16.20 -0.88 4.28
N GLY A 67 15.10 -1.32 4.89
CA GLY A 67 15.03 -2.42 5.83
C GLY A 67 14.10 -3.51 5.31
N LEU A 68 14.49 -4.76 5.52
CA LEU A 68 13.66 -5.93 5.30
C LEU A 68 13.74 -6.81 6.54
N ALA A 69 12.65 -6.96 7.28
CA ALA A 69 12.58 -7.80 8.48
C ALA A 69 11.65 -9.00 8.26
N ARG A 70 11.87 -10.06 9.04
CA ARG A 70 10.96 -11.20 9.11
C ARG A 70 10.57 -11.50 10.55
N LEU A 71 9.27 -11.61 10.78
CA LEU A 71 8.69 -12.03 12.06
C LEU A 71 8.03 -13.41 11.91
N ASN A 72 8.03 -14.18 12.98
CA ASN A 72 7.27 -15.41 13.09
C ASN A 72 5.76 -15.10 13.17
N HIS A 73 4.94 -16.16 13.08
CA HIS A 73 3.49 -16.04 13.16
C HIS A 73 3.00 -15.37 14.46
N ASP A 74 3.74 -15.49 15.55
CA ASP A 74 3.41 -14.86 16.84
C ASP A 74 3.92 -13.42 16.99
N GLY A 75 4.62 -12.88 15.99
CA GLY A 75 5.18 -11.53 15.99
C GLY A 75 6.59 -11.42 16.58
N SER A 76 7.18 -12.52 17.08
CA SER A 76 8.59 -12.55 17.46
C SER A 76 9.51 -12.46 16.23
N ALA A 77 10.72 -11.93 16.38
CA ALA A 77 11.67 -11.86 15.26
C ALA A 77 12.18 -13.26 14.85
N ASP A 78 12.29 -13.52 13.54
CA ASP A 78 12.92 -14.75 13.04
C ASP A 78 14.45 -14.61 13.04
N ALA A 79 15.10 -15.06 14.11
CA ALA A 79 16.55 -14.96 14.29
C ALA A 79 17.39 -15.59 13.15
N ASN A 80 16.81 -16.47 12.32
CA ASN A 80 17.52 -17.12 11.21
C ASN A 80 17.47 -16.31 9.90
N PHE A 81 16.81 -15.15 9.88
CA PHE A 81 16.72 -14.30 8.71
C PHE A 81 17.74 -13.16 8.75
N GLY A 82 18.53 -13.00 7.69
CA GLY A 82 19.51 -11.92 7.57
C GLY A 82 20.47 -11.86 8.76
N HIS A 83 20.55 -10.69 9.39
CA HIS A 83 21.30 -10.44 10.62
C HIS A 83 20.36 -10.45 11.83
N HIS A 84 20.03 -11.63 12.34
CA HIS A 84 19.16 -11.82 13.52
C HIS A 84 17.74 -11.25 13.38
N GLY A 85 17.10 -11.45 12.23
CA GLY A 85 15.71 -11.06 11.98
C GLY A 85 15.51 -10.04 10.88
N TYR A 86 16.59 -9.43 10.37
CA TYR A 86 16.47 -8.37 9.37
C TYR A 86 17.68 -8.19 8.47
N VAL A 87 17.48 -7.43 7.40
CA VAL A 87 18.49 -6.93 6.46
C VAL A 87 18.36 -5.41 6.39
N ILE A 88 19.48 -4.69 6.46
CA ILE A 88 19.55 -3.25 6.19
C ILE A 88 20.48 -3.06 5.00
N GLY A 89 20.10 -2.21 4.05
CA GLY A 89 20.95 -1.97 2.89
C GLY A 89 20.55 -0.77 2.03
N SER A 90 21.25 -0.63 0.92
CA SER A 90 20.97 0.33 -0.15
C SER A 90 20.92 -0.42 -1.49
N PHE A 91 20.29 0.19 -2.50
CA PHE A 91 20.23 -0.39 -3.85
C PHE A 91 21.56 -0.27 -4.61
N GLU A 92 22.29 0.81 -4.35
CA GLU A 92 23.67 1.02 -4.80
C GLU A 92 24.51 1.48 -3.59
N ARG A 93 25.80 1.12 -3.58
CA ARG A 93 26.69 1.44 -2.46
C ARG A 93 26.90 2.95 -2.33
N GLY A 94 26.78 3.47 -1.11
CA GLY A 94 27.03 4.89 -0.81
C GLY A 94 25.82 5.82 -1.03
N PHE A 95 24.70 5.28 -1.51
CA PHE A 95 23.47 6.04 -1.68
C PHE A 95 22.45 5.70 -0.60
N GLU A 96 21.61 6.67 -0.30
CA GLU A 96 20.46 6.46 0.55
C GLU A 96 19.37 5.65 -0.17
N ALA A 97 18.51 5.01 0.61
CA ALA A 97 17.40 4.22 0.10
C ALA A 97 16.24 4.17 1.09
N THR A 98 15.04 3.89 0.57
CA THR A 98 13.89 3.46 1.37
C THR A 98 13.29 2.22 0.76
N ALA A 99 12.77 1.31 1.59
CA ALA A 99 11.85 0.30 1.11
C ALA A 99 10.47 0.92 0.85
N GLY A 100 9.73 0.35 -0.09
CA GLY A 100 8.33 0.64 -0.36
C GLY A 100 7.50 -0.59 -0.02
N LYS A 101 7.56 -1.61 -0.89
CA LYS A 101 6.74 -2.81 -0.80
C LYS A 101 7.59 -4.08 -0.78
N VAL A 102 7.10 -5.10 -0.09
CA VAL A 102 7.68 -6.45 -0.07
C VAL A 102 6.65 -7.47 -0.50
N MET A 103 7.08 -8.49 -1.23
CA MET A 103 6.28 -9.66 -1.59
C MET A 103 7.14 -10.92 -1.65
N GLU A 104 6.51 -12.07 -1.39
CA GLU A 104 7.10 -13.36 -1.69
C GLU A 104 6.71 -13.80 -3.11
N LEU A 105 7.67 -14.33 -3.85
CA LEU A 105 7.48 -14.93 -5.17
C LEU A 105 7.11 -16.42 -5.04
N PRO A 106 6.50 -17.05 -6.06
CA PRO A 106 6.09 -18.46 -5.99
C PRO A 106 7.21 -19.46 -5.68
N ASP A 107 8.47 -19.10 -5.91
CA ASP A 107 9.66 -19.90 -5.58
C ASP A 107 10.22 -19.63 -4.16
N GLY A 108 9.52 -18.82 -3.37
CA GLY A 108 9.88 -18.40 -2.03
C GLY A 108 10.98 -17.34 -1.96
N ARG A 109 11.45 -16.80 -3.09
CA ARG A 109 12.30 -15.60 -3.06
C ARG A 109 11.49 -14.38 -2.64
N ILE A 110 12.17 -13.41 -2.05
CA ILE A 110 11.56 -12.21 -1.49
C ILE A 110 11.94 -11.02 -2.38
N LEU A 111 10.95 -10.40 -2.99
CA LEU A 111 11.13 -9.22 -3.84
C LEU A 111 10.75 -7.97 -3.04
N LEU A 112 11.65 -6.99 -3.04
CA LEU A 112 11.51 -5.71 -2.35
C LEU A 112 11.57 -4.58 -3.37
N SER A 113 10.57 -3.71 -3.42
CA SER A 113 10.65 -2.43 -4.13
C SER A 113 10.95 -1.28 -3.18
N GLY A 114 11.41 -0.16 -3.74
CA GLY A 114 11.67 1.04 -2.98
C GLY A 114 12.20 2.16 -3.86
N LEU A 115 12.76 3.17 -3.21
CA LEU A 115 13.41 4.28 -3.89
C LEU A 115 14.91 4.30 -3.56
N HIS A 116 15.69 4.53 -4.60
CA HIS A 116 17.10 4.91 -4.53
C HIS A 116 17.17 6.44 -4.59
N TYR A 117 17.90 7.06 -3.66
CA TYR A 117 18.07 8.51 -3.64
C TYR A 117 19.43 8.89 -4.23
N GLU A 118 19.43 9.44 -5.45
CA GLU A 118 20.67 9.87 -6.12
C GLU A 118 21.31 11.06 -5.39
N ASN A 119 20.49 11.92 -4.78
CA ASN A 119 20.89 13.09 -4.00
C ASN A 119 19.73 13.57 -3.10
N SER A 120 19.81 14.81 -2.62
CA SER A 120 18.78 15.42 -1.76
C SER A 120 17.44 15.69 -2.46
N ASP A 121 17.41 15.67 -3.79
CA ASP A 121 16.29 16.17 -4.58
C ASP A 121 15.70 15.12 -5.53
N ARG A 122 16.44 14.04 -5.80
CA ARG A 122 16.11 13.07 -6.86
C ARG A 122 15.98 11.64 -6.34
N THR A 123 14.93 10.98 -6.79
CA THR A 123 14.64 9.58 -6.50
C THR A 123 14.60 8.77 -7.80
N LEU A 124 14.93 7.48 -7.70
CA LEU A 124 14.74 6.50 -8.75
C LEU A 124 14.03 5.27 -8.17
N PRO A 125 13.07 4.67 -8.90
CA PRO A 125 12.52 3.39 -8.51
C PRO A 125 13.61 2.32 -8.54
N ALA A 126 13.59 1.44 -7.55
CA ALA A 126 14.55 0.37 -7.42
C ALA A 126 13.93 -0.88 -6.81
N ILE A 127 14.55 -2.03 -7.09
CA ILE A 127 14.15 -3.33 -6.55
C ILE A 127 15.36 -4.14 -6.09
N ALA A 128 15.12 -5.04 -5.17
CA ALA A 128 16.08 -6.01 -4.68
C ALA A 128 15.41 -7.38 -4.54
N LEU A 129 16.15 -8.43 -4.88
CA LEU A 129 15.70 -9.81 -4.75
C LEU A 129 16.55 -10.55 -3.74
N PHE A 130 15.90 -11.16 -2.75
CA PHE A 130 16.53 -11.91 -1.68
C PHE A 130 16.06 -13.37 -1.72
N ASP A 131 16.91 -14.27 -1.23
CA ASP A 131 16.49 -15.64 -0.93
C ASP A 131 15.72 -15.71 0.40
N GLN A 132 15.26 -16.92 0.75
CA GLN A 132 14.54 -17.19 1.99
C GLN A 132 15.37 -16.96 3.27
N GLN A 133 16.68 -16.70 3.18
CA GLN A 133 17.53 -16.37 4.32
C GLN A 133 17.89 -14.87 4.34
N GLY A 134 17.35 -14.07 3.41
CA GLY A 134 17.62 -12.63 3.33
C GLY A 134 18.94 -12.30 2.63
N ARG A 135 19.54 -13.23 1.89
CA ARG A 135 20.75 -12.99 1.11
C ARG A 135 20.37 -12.52 -0.30
N ALA A 136 21.06 -11.51 -0.81
CA ALA A 136 20.80 -10.97 -2.14
C ALA A 136 21.09 -12.02 -3.23
N VAL A 137 20.14 -12.22 -4.15
CA VAL A 137 20.24 -13.18 -5.24
C VAL A 137 21.13 -12.62 -6.33
N GLN A 138 22.38 -13.09 -6.40
CA GLN A 138 23.44 -12.46 -7.20
C GLN A 138 23.14 -12.38 -8.71
N SER A 139 22.31 -13.27 -9.25
CA SER A 139 21.94 -13.30 -10.66
C SER A 139 20.88 -12.28 -11.07
N PHE A 140 20.31 -11.54 -10.11
CA PHE A 140 19.25 -10.57 -10.37
C PHE A 140 19.82 -9.14 -10.43
N GLY A 141 19.56 -8.42 -11.51
CA GLY A 141 20.12 -7.09 -11.75
C GLY A 141 21.64 -7.03 -11.52
N SER A 142 22.08 -6.03 -10.77
CA SER A 142 23.44 -5.89 -10.27
C SER A 142 23.56 -6.47 -8.85
N ALA A 143 24.02 -7.72 -8.75
CA ALA A 143 24.29 -8.41 -7.48
C ALA A 143 23.07 -8.47 -6.52
N GLY A 144 21.89 -8.76 -7.08
CA GLY A 144 20.61 -8.87 -6.37
C GLY A 144 19.81 -7.58 -6.27
N ARG A 145 20.23 -6.51 -6.94
CA ARG A 145 19.60 -5.19 -6.87
C ARG A 145 19.53 -4.55 -8.25
N GLN A 146 18.47 -3.82 -8.52
CA GLN A 146 18.30 -3.08 -9.77
C GLN A 146 17.75 -1.69 -9.49
N VAL A 147 18.53 -0.66 -9.83
CA VAL A 147 18.03 0.71 -9.94
C VAL A 147 17.53 0.93 -11.38
N ILE A 148 16.34 1.48 -11.52
CA ILE A 148 15.66 1.55 -12.81
C ILE A 148 15.86 2.95 -13.39
N ARG A 149 16.63 3.00 -14.48
CA ARG A 149 16.98 4.22 -15.20
C ARG A 149 16.40 4.15 -16.60
N LEU A 150 15.33 4.90 -16.85
CA LEU A 150 14.73 5.01 -18.18
C LEU A 150 15.47 6.04 -19.05
N CYS A 151 15.45 5.82 -20.36
CA CYS A 151 16.01 6.76 -21.34
C CYS A 151 15.45 8.17 -21.13
N GLY A 152 16.31 9.19 -21.31
CA GLY A 152 15.91 10.59 -21.11
C GLY A 152 15.61 10.96 -19.66
N ASN A 153 16.09 10.16 -18.69
CA ASN A 153 15.85 10.34 -17.25
C ASN A 153 14.38 10.22 -16.84
N LEU A 154 13.55 9.53 -17.66
CA LEU A 154 12.11 9.42 -17.46
C LEU A 154 11.71 8.69 -16.17
N SER A 155 12.62 8.14 -15.37
CA SER A 155 12.29 7.54 -14.07
C SER A 155 12.68 8.39 -12.86
N GLN A 156 13.18 9.61 -13.07
CA GLN A 156 13.57 10.51 -11.97
C GLN A 156 12.34 11.13 -11.30
N GLY A 157 12.12 10.82 -10.03
CA GLY A 157 11.13 11.45 -9.18
C GLY A 157 11.71 12.55 -8.29
N LEU A 158 10.82 13.22 -7.57
CA LEU A 158 11.20 14.16 -6.52
C LEU A 158 11.47 13.44 -5.21
N ARG A 159 12.47 13.92 -4.48
CA ARG A 159 12.65 13.60 -3.06
C ARG A 159 11.97 14.67 -2.24
N ASP A 160 11.14 14.26 -1.28
CA ASP A 160 10.56 15.16 -0.28
C ASP A 160 11.11 14.77 1.10
N THR A 161 11.95 15.64 1.65
CA THR A 161 12.59 15.43 2.96
C THR A 161 11.66 15.76 4.13
N TRP A 162 10.54 16.44 3.88
CA TRP A 162 9.55 16.84 4.89
C TRP A 162 8.39 15.86 5.00
N LEU A 163 8.03 15.16 3.93
CA LEU A 163 6.96 14.16 4.00
C LEU A 163 7.44 12.90 4.72
N PRO A 164 6.76 12.49 5.81
CA PRO A 164 7.03 11.18 6.40
C PRO A 164 6.58 10.08 5.41
N PRO A 165 7.33 8.96 5.33
CA PRO A 165 6.98 7.81 4.49
C PRO A 165 5.54 7.32 4.70
N GLY A 166 4.84 6.92 3.63
CA GLY A 166 3.49 6.34 3.74
C GLY A 166 2.33 7.33 3.62
N VAL A 167 2.61 8.62 3.43
CA VAL A 167 1.64 9.54 2.81
C VAL A 167 1.62 9.23 1.31
N PRO A 168 0.48 8.80 0.72
CA PRO A 168 0.37 8.66 -0.72
C PRO A 168 0.75 9.98 -1.39
N GLY A 169 1.75 9.98 -2.28
CA GLY A 169 2.27 11.22 -2.85
C GLY A 169 3.66 11.09 -3.46
N LEU A 170 4.49 12.13 -3.25
CA LEU A 170 5.74 12.44 -3.99
C LEU A 170 6.72 11.27 -4.18
N GLU A 171 6.73 10.34 -3.23
CA GLU A 171 7.66 9.20 -3.18
C GLU A 171 6.95 7.83 -3.30
N ALA A 172 5.94 7.72 -4.17
CA ALA A 172 5.27 6.44 -4.40
C ALA A 172 6.09 5.49 -5.29
N CYS A 173 6.30 4.25 -4.80
CA CYS A 173 6.89 3.14 -5.54
C CYS A 173 6.15 1.83 -5.19
N ASP A 174 5.09 1.55 -5.95
CA ASP A 174 4.31 0.31 -5.81
C ASP A 174 4.79 -0.76 -6.80
N MET A 175 4.52 -2.03 -6.50
CA MET A 175 4.97 -3.16 -7.29
C MET A 175 3.95 -4.30 -7.32
N ARG A 176 3.84 -4.98 -8.47
CA ARG A 176 3.09 -6.23 -8.67
C ARG A 176 3.88 -7.16 -9.57
N VAL A 177 3.60 -8.45 -9.51
CA VAL A 177 4.23 -9.47 -10.37
C VAL A 177 3.14 -10.19 -11.14
N GLN A 178 3.27 -10.21 -12.47
CA GLN A 178 2.38 -10.95 -13.36
C GLN A 178 2.63 -12.46 -13.21
N THR A 179 1.69 -13.28 -13.67
CA THR A 179 1.75 -14.76 -13.53
C THR A 179 2.94 -15.40 -14.25
N ASP A 180 3.50 -14.71 -15.23
CA ASP A 180 4.71 -15.11 -15.97
C ASP A 180 6.03 -14.67 -15.29
N GLY A 181 5.95 -14.05 -14.12
CA GLY A 181 7.09 -13.55 -13.36
C GLY A 181 7.58 -12.16 -13.75
N ARG A 182 6.98 -11.50 -14.75
CA ARG A 182 7.30 -10.12 -15.09
C ARG A 182 6.88 -9.18 -13.96
N ILE A 183 7.68 -8.15 -13.72
CA ILE A 183 7.54 -7.27 -12.56
C ILE A 183 7.03 -5.92 -13.06
N LEU A 184 5.89 -5.47 -12.54
CA LEU A 184 5.35 -4.14 -12.76
C LEU A 184 5.76 -3.24 -11.61
N ILE A 185 6.25 -2.05 -11.93
CA ILE A 185 6.69 -1.04 -10.97
C ILE A 185 6.06 0.30 -11.34
N LEU A 186 5.52 0.96 -10.33
CA LEU A 186 5.02 2.31 -10.42
C LEU A 186 6.09 3.30 -9.98
N ALA A 187 6.20 4.41 -10.69
CA ALA A 187 7.01 5.56 -10.30
C ALA A 187 6.32 6.86 -10.75
N ASN A 188 6.70 7.99 -10.15
CA ASN A 188 6.24 9.31 -10.59
C ASN A 188 7.45 10.11 -11.05
N HIS A 189 7.47 10.46 -12.33
CA HIS A 189 8.53 11.25 -12.93
C HIS A 189 8.21 12.73 -12.85
N HIS A 190 9.22 13.52 -12.53
CA HIS A 190 9.12 14.96 -12.41
C HIS A 190 10.03 15.66 -13.43
N TYR A 191 9.43 16.36 -14.39
CA TYR A 191 10.17 17.13 -15.40
C TYR A 191 10.63 18.48 -14.84
N GLN A 192 9.70 19.20 -14.21
CA GLN A 192 9.88 20.54 -13.62
C GLN A 192 8.73 20.80 -12.63
N LEU A 193 8.83 21.84 -11.80
CA LEU A 193 7.91 22.13 -10.68
C LEU A 193 6.40 21.96 -11.00
N SER A 194 5.99 22.21 -12.23
CA SER A 194 4.60 22.14 -12.67
C SER A 194 4.30 21.06 -13.72
N ASP A 195 5.24 20.16 -14.02
CA ASP A 195 5.07 19.10 -15.02
C ASP A 195 5.60 17.77 -14.48
N HIS A 196 4.68 16.83 -14.24
CA HIS A 196 4.96 15.52 -13.68
C HIS A 196 4.02 14.47 -14.29
N VAL A 197 4.42 13.21 -14.20
CA VAL A 197 3.70 12.10 -14.82
C VAL A 197 3.91 10.80 -14.07
N GLY A 198 2.82 10.07 -13.87
CA GLY A 198 2.84 8.69 -13.46
C GLY A 198 3.38 7.76 -14.53
N ILE A 199 4.26 6.84 -14.15
CA ILE A 199 4.86 5.87 -15.06
C ILE A 199 4.68 4.47 -14.51
N LEU A 200 4.17 3.60 -15.38
CA LEU A 200 4.12 2.16 -15.17
C LEU A 200 5.25 1.52 -15.97
N ILE A 201 6.19 0.89 -15.28
CA ILE A 201 7.38 0.24 -15.86
C ILE A 201 7.21 -1.27 -15.74
N ARG A 202 7.61 -2.01 -16.77
CA ARG A 202 7.69 -3.47 -16.68
C ARG A 202 9.13 -3.96 -16.82
N LEU A 203 9.50 -4.89 -15.96
CA LEU A 203 10.78 -5.57 -15.97
C LEU A 203 10.58 -7.07 -16.18
N LEU A 204 11.63 -7.70 -16.70
CA LEU A 204 11.78 -9.14 -16.76
C LEU A 204 12.05 -9.72 -15.36
N PRO A 205 11.86 -11.05 -15.15
CA PRO A 205 12.12 -11.69 -13.86
C PRO A 205 13.58 -11.56 -13.35
N ASP A 206 14.52 -11.23 -14.23
CA ASP A 206 15.92 -10.97 -13.89
C ASP A 206 16.22 -9.51 -13.52
N GLY A 207 15.21 -8.63 -13.60
CA GLY A 207 15.29 -7.21 -13.30
C GLY A 207 15.58 -6.31 -14.51
N ALA A 208 15.88 -6.86 -15.69
CA ALA A 208 16.09 -6.06 -16.89
C ALA A 208 14.79 -5.40 -17.38
N LEU A 209 14.88 -4.25 -18.06
CA LEU A 209 13.70 -3.59 -18.64
C LEU A 209 13.06 -4.46 -19.72
N ASP A 210 11.76 -4.72 -19.63
CA ASP A 210 11.03 -5.54 -20.60
C ASP A 210 10.51 -4.68 -21.77
N THR A 211 11.31 -4.50 -22.82
CA THR A 211 10.96 -3.67 -23.97
C THR A 211 9.75 -4.17 -24.77
N SER A 212 9.23 -5.38 -24.51
CA SER A 212 7.98 -5.84 -25.12
C SER A 212 6.75 -5.14 -24.53
N PHE A 213 6.86 -4.55 -23.33
CA PHE A 213 5.77 -3.80 -22.70
C PHE A 213 5.60 -2.44 -23.37
N ASN A 214 4.43 -2.17 -23.95
CA ASN A 214 4.15 -0.94 -24.68
C ASN A 214 5.27 -0.58 -25.70
N ASN A 215 5.92 -1.60 -26.26
CA ASN A 215 7.06 -1.51 -27.19
C ASN A 215 8.29 -0.71 -26.69
N ARG A 216 8.37 -0.38 -25.40
CA ARG A 216 9.47 0.43 -24.85
C ARG A 216 9.83 0.14 -23.39
N GLY A 217 9.08 -0.74 -22.72
CA GLY A 217 9.26 -1.11 -21.32
C GLY A 217 8.47 -0.29 -20.32
N PHE A 218 7.72 0.73 -20.75
CA PHE A 218 6.96 1.57 -19.85
C PHE A 218 5.82 2.31 -20.53
N VAL A 219 4.83 2.71 -19.74
CA VAL A 219 3.71 3.58 -20.11
C VAL A 219 3.80 4.87 -19.31
N MET A 220 3.64 6.00 -19.99
CA MET A 220 3.38 7.28 -19.33
C MET A 220 1.87 7.45 -19.23
N VAL A 221 1.35 7.48 -18.00
CA VAL A 221 -0.08 7.54 -17.76
C VAL A 221 -0.49 9.01 -17.79
N ARG A 222 -0.97 9.51 -18.93
CA ARG A 222 -1.53 10.88 -19.06
C ARG A 222 -2.91 10.81 -19.67
N HIS A 223 -3.81 11.64 -19.16
CA HIS A 223 -5.12 11.84 -19.73
C HIS A 223 -5.29 13.33 -20.08
N LEU A 224 -5.65 13.62 -21.34
CA LEU A 224 -5.84 14.99 -21.86
C LEU A 224 -4.66 15.94 -21.58
N LEU A 225 -3.42 15.43 -21.68
CA LEU A 225 -2.16 16.17 -21.43
C LEU A 225 -2.02 16.75 -20.01
N LYS A 226 -2.86 16.32 -19.07
CA LYS A 226 -2.77 16.76 -17.67
C LYS A 226 -1.71 15.97 -16.91
N ASN A 227 -1.18 16.59 -15.87
CA ASN A 227 -0.28 15.93 -14.94
C ASN A 227 -1.03 14.86 -14.16
N THR A 228 -0.33 13.78 -13.90
CA THR A 228 -0.87 12.64 -13.17
C THR A 228 0.11 12.23 -12.11
N TRP A 229 -0.45 11.81 -10.98
CA TRP A 229 0.30 11.25 -9.88
C TRP A 229 -0.30 9.91 -9.51
N LEU A 230 0.45 8.82 -9.67
CA LEU A 230 -0.03 7.48 -9.36
C LEU A 230 0.30 7.12 -7.90
N GLY A 231 -0.68 6.52 -7.24
CA GLY A 231 -0.57 6.00 -5.88
C GLY A 231 -0.53 4.48 -5.80
N CYS A 232 -1.11 3.76 -6.77
CA CYS A 232 -1.17 2.30 -6.74
C CYS A 232 -1.24 1.63 -8.11
N VAL A 233 -0.87 0.35 -8.14
CA VAL A 233 -1.11 -0.57 -9.25
C VAL A 233 -1.78 -1.87 -8.74
N ALA A 234 -2.82 -2.29 -9.45
CA ALA A 234 -3.56 -3.53 -9.23
C ALA A 234 -3.46 -4.44 -10.46
N LEU A 235 -3.34 -5.74 -10.22
CA LEU A 235 -3.48 -6.76 -11.25
C LEU A 235 -4.84 -7.42 -11.09
N GLN A 236 -5.61 -7.46 -12.17
CA GLN A 236 -6.86 -8.19 -12.23
C GLN A 236 -6.61 -9.66 -12.55
N ALA A 237 -7.58 -10.53 -12.25
CA ALA A 237 -7.52 -11.97 -12.46
C ALA A 237 -7.32 -12.38 -13.93
N ASP A 238 -7.75 -11.54 -14.88
CA ASP A 238 -7.55 -11.74 -16.32
C ASP A 238 -6.17 -11.23 -16.82
N GLY A 239 -5.35 -10.67 -15.93
CA GLY A 239 -4.05 -10.10 -16.23
C GLY A 239 -4.09 -8.62 -16.64
N SER A 240 -5.27 -7.99 -16.75
CA SER A 240 -5.37 -6.54 -16.93
C SER A 240 -4.71 -5.82 -15.77
N ILE A 241 -4.12 -4.67 -16.08
CA ILE A 241 -3.40 -3.83 -15.15
C ILE A 241 -4.23 -2.58 -14.92
N VAL A 242 -4.55 -2.26 -13.67
CA VAL A 242 -5.26 -1.02 -13.32
C VAL A 242 -4.33 -0.17 -12.46
N VAL A 243 -4.18 1.10 -12.83
CA VAL A 243 -3.44 2.08 -12.04
C VAL A 243 -4.41 3.09 -11.43
N GLY A 244 -4.10 3.56 -10.22
CA GLY A 244 -4.89 4.52 -9.49
C GLY A 244 -4.05 5.69 -9.00
N GLY A 245 -4.65 6.87 -8.93
CA GLY A 245 -3.98 8.07 -8.45
C GLY A 245 -4.84 9.31 -8.50
N VAL A 246 -4.23 10.42 -8.91
CA VAL A 246 -4.85 11.73 -9.08
C VAL A 246 -4.40 12.35 -10.41
N ILE A 247 -5.27 13.15 -11.00
CA ILE A 247 -5.00 13.99 -12.17
C ILE A 247 -5.18 15.45 -11.75
N ASP A 248 -4.27 16.33 -12.15
CA ASP A 248 -4.30 17.75 -11.76
C ASP A 248 -5.03 18.63 -12.79
N LEU A 249 -5.45 19.82 -12.33
CA LEU A 249 -6.06 20.91 -13.12
C LEU A 249 -7.34 20.51 -13.90
N PRO A 250 -8.49 20.37 -13.22
CA PRO A 250 -8.70 20.39 -11.76
C PRO A 250 -8.31 19.05 -11.11
N GLN A 251 -8.08 19.06 -9.81
CA GLN A 251 -7.67 17.86 -9.09
C GLN A 251 -8.82 16.84 -8.98
N GLN A 252 -8.65 15.67 -9.58
CA GLN A 252 -9.64 14.59 -9.62
C GLN A 252 -8.96 13.25 -9.38
N GLY A 253 -9.70 12.27 -8.87
CA GLY A 253 -9.18 10.90 -8.79
C GLY A 253 -8.99 10.34 -10.20
N LEU A 254 -7.97 9.53 -10.40
CA LEU A 254 -7.68 8.91 -11.69
C LEU A 254 -7.65 7.40 -11.54
N MET A 255 -8.31 6.69 -12.44
CA MET A 255 -8.03 5.29 -12.74
C MET A 255 -7.78 5.13 -14.23
N ALA A 256 -6.88 4.23 -14.59
CA ALA A 256 -6.66 3.83 -15.98
C ALA A 256 -6.44 2.32 -16.05
N ARG A 257 -6.92 1.68 -17.11
CA ARG A 257 -6.77 0.23 -17.32
C ARG A 257 -5.98 -0.06 -18.58
N TYR A 258 -5.09 -1.03 -18.47
CA TYR A 258 -4.23 -1.52 -19.54
C TYR A 258 -4.39 -3.03 -19.67
N ASP A 259 -4.15 -3.54 -20.86
CA ASP A 259 -3.97 -4.97 -21.08
C ASP A 259 -2.65 -5.47 -20.44
N PRO A 260 -2.41 -6.79 -20.39
CA PRO A 260 -1.17 -7.33 -19.84
C PRO A 260 0.10 -6.87 -20.57
N SER A 261 0.00 -6.36 -21.81
CA SER A 261 1.10 -5.89 -22.65
C SER A 261 1.40 -4.39 -22.50
N GLY A 262 0.55 -3.64 -21.78
CA GLY A 262 0.68 -2.22 -21.54
C GLY A 262 -0.05 -1.34 -22.56
N THR A 263 -0.87 -1.93 -23.42
CA THR A 263 -1.79 -1.19 -24.30
C THR A 263 -2.99 -0.73 -23.50
N LEU A 264 -3.40 0.54 -23.67
CA LEU A 264 -4.54 1.12 -22.98
C LEU A 264 -5.83 0.39 -23.40
N ASP A 265 -6.66 0.00 -22.44
CA ASP A 265 -7.97 -0.60 -22.68
C ASP A 265 -9.01 0.50 -22.87
N ASP A 266 -9.29 0.86 -24.13
CA ASP A 266 -10.21 1.95 -24.49
C ASP A 266 -11.68 1.67 -24.10
N SER A 267 -12.01 0.43 -23.74
CA SER A 267 -13.35 0.06 -23.28
C SER A 267 -13.62 0.41 -21.81
N PHE A 268 -12.57 0.79 -21.06
CA PHE A 268 -12.68 1.17 -19.65
C PHE A 268 -12.97 2.67 -19.49
N GLY A 269 -14.10 3.00 -18.87
CA GLY A 269 -14.48 4.38 -18.58
C GLY A 269 -14.69 5.20 -19.86
N GLU A 270 -14.00 6.34 -19.95
CA GLU A 270 -13.92 7.21 -21.11
C GLU A 270 -12.50 7.10 -21.70
N ASP A 271 -12.38 6.50 -22.88
CA ASP A 271 -11.12 6.28 -23.60
C ASP A 271 -10.00 5.63 -22.76
N GLY A 272 -10.36 4.68 -21.90
CA GLY A 272 -9.46 3.94 -21.02
C GLY A 272 -9.21 4.56 -19.65
N PHE A 273 -9.88 5.66 -19.33
CA PHE A 273 -9.72 6.40 -18.08
C PHE A 273 -11.06 6.58 -17.35
N LEU A 274 -10.98 6.62 -16.01
CA LEU A 274 -12.04 7.13 -15.15
C LEU A 274 -11.49 8.32 -14.36
N SER A 275 -12.11 9.48 -14.54
CA SER A 275 -11.91 10.65 -13.70
C SER A 275 -12.97 10.69 -12.59
N ILE A 276 -12.53 10.57 -11.35
CA ILE A 276 -13.41 10.56 -10.17
C ILE A 276 -13.53 11.97 -9.62
N THR A 277 -14.76 12.48 -9.59
CA THR A 277 -15.08 13.81 -9.08
C THR A 277 -16.01 13.73 -7.90
N THR A 278 -15.97 14.75 -7.05
CA THR A 278 -16.98 14.98 -6.02
C THR A 278 -17.38 16.46 -6.06
N GLN A 279 -18.58 16.79 -5.60
CA GLN A 279 -19.10 18.16 -5.73
C GLN A 279 -18.29 19.22 -4.95
N GLN A 280 -17.48 18.81 -3.96
CA GLN A 280 -16.82 19.74 -3.03
C GLN A 280 -15.36 19.40 -2.72
N HIS A 281 -14.85 18.25 -3.16
CA HIS A 281 -13.54 17.76 -2.73
C HIS A 281 -12.72 17.18 -3.90
N SER A 282 -11.41 17.41 -3.85
CA SER A 282 -10.46 16.64 -4.65
C SER A 282 -10.48 15.17 -4.20
N VAL A 283 -10.04 14.27 -5.07
CA VAL A 283 -9.97 12.84 -4.80
C VAL A 283 -8.58 12.34 -5.14
N MET A 284 -8.01 11.55 -4.25
CA MET A 284 -6.81 10.78 -4.51
C MET A 284 -7.12 9.30 -4.31
N VAL A 285 -6.91 8.49 -5.34
CA VAL A 285 -7.01 7.03 -5.23
C VAL A 285 -5.67 6.48 -4.74
N SER A 286 -5.67 5.90 -3.54
CA SER A 286 -4.47 5.32 -2.91
C SER A 286 -4.41 3.81 -3.03
N GLN A 287 -5.55 3.12 -3.22
CA GLN A 287 -5.63 1.68 -3.42
C GLN A 287 -6.78 1.29 -4.36
N ILE A 288 -6.58 0.20 -5.10
CA ILE A 288 -7.60 -0.44 -5.92
C ILE A 288 -7.60 -1.93 -5.58
N VAL A 289 -8.77 -2.50 -5.31
CA VAL A 289 -8.96 -3.92 -5.00
C VAL A 289 -10.00 -4.50 -5.95
N GLN A 290 -9.69 -5.63 -6.59
CA GLN A 290 -10.69 -6.37 -7.36
C GLN A 290 -11.58 -7.19 -6.42
N LEU A 291 -12.90 -7.09 -6.61
CA LEU A 291 -13.92 -7.84 -5.90
C LEU A 291 -14.19 -9.20 -6.59
N PRO A 292 -14.84 -10.18 -5.94
CA PRO A 292 -15.07 -11.51 -6.52
C PRO A 292 -15.94 -11.52 -7.78
N ASP A 293 -16.86 -10.57 -7.91
CA ASP A 293 -17.65 -10.35 -9.13
C ASP A 293 -16.85 -9.66 -10.24
N GLY A 294 -15.58 -9.35 -9.97
CA GLY A 294 -14.58 -8.71 -10.83
C GLY A 294 -14.71 -7.20 -10.95
N ASP A 295 -15.70 -6.58 -10.30
CA ASP A 295 -15.72 -5.12 -10.12
C ASP A 295 -14.52 -4.66 -9.30
N LEU A 296 -14.28 -3.36 -9.27
CA LEU A 296 -13.16 -2.73 -8.58
C LEU A 296 -13.70 -1.87 -7.43
N GLN A 297 -13.04 -1.96 -6.28
CA GLN A 297 -13.18 -0.97 -5.22
C GLN A 297 -11.99 -0.01 -5.28
N ALA A 298 -12.26 1.25 -5.60
CA ALA A 298 -11.31 2.34 -5.47
C ALA A 298 -11.40 2.93 -4.06
N LEU A 299 -10.25 3.12 -3.44
CA LEU A 299 -10.11 3.61 -2.06
C LEU A 299 -9.10 4.74 -2.03
N GLY A 300 -9.34 5.70 -1.15
CA GLY A 300 -8.56 6.91 -1.17
C GLY A 300 -8.93 7.91 -0.09
N SER A 301 -8.59 9.17 -0.36
CA SER A 301 -9.01 10.29 0.48
C SER A 301 -9.31 11.54 -0.34
N SER A 302 -10.14 12.42 0.21
CA SER A 302 -10.20 13.81 -0.22
C SER A 302 -9.02 14.62 0.31
N ARG A 303 -8.80 15.86 -0.17
CA ARG A 303 -7.83 16.79 0.45
C ARG A 303 -8.43 17.89 1.32
N ASP A 304 -9.59 18.45 0.98
CA ASP A 304 -10.08 19.67 1.63
C ASP A 304 -11.58 19.57 2.00
N PRO A 305 -11.93 19.09 3.21
CA PRO A 305 -11.05 18.43 4.19
C PRO A 305 -10.67 16.99 3.80
N MET A 306 -9.58 16.48 4.37
CA MET A 306 -9.15 15.09 4.18
C MET A 306 -10.08 14.11 4.87
N HIS A 307 -10.80 13.31 4.09
CA HIS A 307 -11.64 12.22 4.58
C HIS A 307 -11.40 10.97 3.75
N CYS A 308 -11.35 9.83 4.42
CA CYS A 308 -11.38 8.52 3.79
C CYS A 308 -12.58 8.42 2.84
N LEU A 309 -12.36 7.90 1.63
CA LEU A 309 -13.42 7.65 0.67
C LEU A 309 -13.28 6.27 0.00
N SER A 310 -14.42 5.77 -0.46
CA SER A 310 -14.53 4.56 -1.27
C SER A 310 -15.45 4.81 -2.48
N LEU A 311 -15.17 4.14 -3.59
CA LEU A 311 -16.02 4.11 -4.77
C LEU A 311 -15.99 2.72 -5.40
N ARG A 312 -17.16 2.12 -5.63
CA ARG A 312 -17.27 0.89 -6.41
C ARG A 312 -17.36 1.24 -7.89
N VAL A 313 -16.55 0.59 -8.70
CA VAL A 313 -16.40 0.82 -10.13
C VAL A 313 -16.59 -0.51 -10.85
N GLY A 314 -17.49 -0.55 -11.83
CA GLY A 314 -17.71 -1.72 -12.65
C GLY A 314 -16.46 -2.12 -13.43
N ARG A 315 -16.44 -3.37 -13.94
CA ARG A 315 -15.39 -3.83 -14.87
C ARG A 315 -15.20 -2.93 -16.09
N ASP A 316 -16.27 -2.25 -16.51
CA ASP A 316 -16.29 -1.28 -17.61
C ASP A 316 -15.77 0.11 -17.23
N GLY A 317 -15.25 0.29 -16.02
CA GLY A 317 -14.68 1.55 -15.55
C GLY A 317 -15.71 2.62 -15.18
N LYS A 318 -17.00 2.27 -15.05
CA LYS A 318 -18.05 3.22 -14.63
C LYS A 318 -18.42 3.03 -13.16
N PRO A 319 -18.69 4.12 -12.41
CA PRO A 319 -19.19 4.00 -11.04
C PRO A 319 -20.48 3.16 -10.97
N ASP A 320 -20.56 2.23 -10.01
CA ASP A 320 -21.73 1.36 -9.87
C ASP A 320 -22.93 2.14 -9.30
N PRO A 321 -24.02 2.37 -10.07
CA PRO A 321 -25.17 3.14 -9.61
C PRO A 321 -25.92 2.47 -8.44
N ARG A 322 -25.72 1.16 -8.22
CA ARG A 322 -26.36 0.42 -7.12
C ARG A 322 -25.68 0.68 -5.77
N CYS A 323 -24.42 1.08 -5.78
CA CYS A 323 -23.65 1.41 -4.58
C CYS A 323 -23.57 2.93 -4.41
N ASN A 324 -24.21 3.47 -3.36
CA ASN A 324 -24.20 4.90 -3.07
C ASN A 324 -24.53 5.80 -4.28
N GLN A 325 -25.44 5.35 -5.15
CA GLN A 325 -25.84 6.07 -6.37
C GLN A 325 -24.66 6.38 -7.33
N GLY A 326 -23.62 5.54 -7.33
CA GLY A 326 -22.40 5.76 -8.12
C GLY A 326 -21.54 6.92 -7.62
N GLN A 327 -21.74 7.40 -6.40
CA GLN A 327 -20.99 8.48 -5.78
C GLN A 327 -19.95 7.95 -4.79
N CYS A 328 -18.89 8.71 -4.56
CA CYS A 328 -17.93 8.41 -3.50
C CYS A 328 -18.63 8.39 -2.14
N GLN A 329 -18.41 7.32 -1.38
CA GLN A 329 -18.84 7.22 0.01
C GLN A 329 -17.73 7.73 0.91
N PHE A 330 -18.03 8.72 1.74
CA PHE A 330 -17.09 9.28 2.70
C PHE A 330 -17.23 8.60 4.06
N LEU A 331 -16.10 8.32 4.69
CA LEU A 331 -16.06 7.83 6.07
C LEU A 331 -15.38 8.85 6.97
N LYS A 332 -16.05 9.20 8.06
CA LYS A 332 -15.57 10.18 9.04
C LYS A 332 -15.34 9.50 10.39
N PHE A 333 -14.21 9.80 11.00
CA PHE A 333 -13.85 9.32 12.34
C PHE A 333 -13.94 10.46 13.35
N GLY A 334 -15.19 10.82 13.68
CA GLY A 334 -15.47 12.04 14.44
C GLY A 334 -15.09 13.29 13.64
N ASN A 335 -14.34 14.20 14.29
CA ASN A 335 -13.93 15.49 13.69
C ASN A 335 -12.52 15.46 13.06
N SER A 336 -11.84 14.31 13.11
CA SER A 336 -10.48 14.21 12.57
C SER A 336 -10.49 14.10 11.05
N ALA A 337 -9.49 14.70 10.40
CA ALA A 337 -9.15 14.33 9.05
C ALA A 337 -8.76 12.85 9.00
N SER A 338 -8.81 12.21 7.84
CA SER A 338 -8.43 10.81 7.70
C SER A 338 -8.03 10.44 6.28
N GLN A 339 -7.22 9.39 6.16
CA GLN A 339 -6.81 8.83 4.89
C GLN A 339 -6.75 7.32 4.92
N TRP A 340 -7.09 6.68 3.80
CA TRP A 340 -6.78 5.27 3.55
C TRP A 340 -5.41 5.12 2.90
N THR A 341 -4.64 4.15 3.40
CA THR A 341 -3.30 3.83 2.88
C THR A 341 -3.21 2.41 2.33
N ALA A 342 -4.01 1.48 2.87
CA ALA A 342 -3.95 0.08 2.47
C ALA A 342 -5.33 -0.58 2.50
N ALA A 343 -5.52 -1.60 1.68
CA ALA A 343 -6.71 -2.44 1.71
C ALA A 343 -6.45 -3.84 1.15
N GLN A 344 -7.20 -4.83 1.64
CA GLN A 344 -7.18 -6.20 1.16
C GLN A 344 -8.58 -6.83 1.25
N LEU A 345 -8.87 -7.72 0.30
CA LEU A 345 -10.08 -8.53 0.28
C LEU A 345 -9.88 -9.78 1.16
N GLN A 346 -10.81 -10.05 2.06
CA GLN A 346 -10.88 -11.29 2.83
C GLN A 346 -11.52 -12.43 2.01
N ALA A 347 -11.29 -13.67 2.43
CA ALA A 347 -11.80 -14.86 1.75
C ALA A 347 -13.34 -14.95 1.73
N ASP A 348 -14.01 -14.27 2.66
CA ASP A 348 -15.47 -14.16 2.75
C ASP A 348 -16.05 -12.98 1.94
N ALA A 349 -15.26 -12.43 1.01
CA ALA A 349 -15.59 -11.28 0.16
C ALA A 349 -15.75 -9.94 0.90
N LYS A 350 -15.49 -9.87 2.21
CA LYS A 350 -15.40 -8.60 2.93
C LYS A 350 -14.11 -7.88 2.60
N LEU A 351 -14.13 -6.55 2.64
CA LEU A 351 -12.96 -5.72 2.39
C LEU A 351 -12.47 -5.11 3.69
N VAL A 352 -11.17 -5.19 3.96
CA VAL A 352 -10.56 -4.54 5.12
C VAL A 352 -9.67 -3.40 4.64
N THR A 353 -9.83 -2.23 5.26
CA THR A 353 -9.10 -1.00 4.93
C THR A 353 -8.36 -0.47 6.15
N ALA A 354 -7.08 -0.10 5.99
CA ALA A 354 -6.28 0.54 7.01
C ALA A 354 -5.83 1.94 6.59
N GLY A 355 -5.64 2.80 7.59
CA GLY A 355 -5.29 4.19 7.42
C GLY A 355 -5.01 4.88 8.74
N ALA A 356 -5.07 6.20 8.74
CA ALA A 356 -4.85 7.00 9.93
C ALA A 356 -5.79 8.20 10.00
N THR A 357 -6.13 8.63 11.22
CA THR A 357 -6.68 9.97 11.44
C THR A 357 -5.58 11.02 11.40
N ILE A 358 -5.81 12.18 10.81
CA ILE A 358 -4.84 13.26 10.61
C ILE A 358 -5.39 14.55 11.27
N GLY A 359 -4.50 15.49 11.61
CA GLY A 359 -4.90 16.89 11.87
C GLY A 359 -5.49 17.17 13.25
N GLY A 360 -4.95 16.56 14.31
CA GLY A 360 -5.23 16.90 15.72
C GLY A 360 -3.96 16.83 16.58
N ILE A 361 -4.11 16.88 17.91
CA ILE A 361 -2.98 16.68 18.85
C ILE A 361 -2.46 15.22 18.78
N GLU A 362 -3.23 14.29 18.23
CA GLU A 362 -2.92 12.86 18.14
C GLU A 362 -3.41 12.28 16.78
N THR A 363 -2.57 11.48 16.11
CA THR A 363 -2.97 10.66 14.94
C THR A 363 -2.96 9.20 15.35
N ASP A 364 -4.04 8.47 15.05
CA ASP A 364 -4.21 7.08 15.46
C ASP A 364 -4.40 6.19 14.22
N PHE A 365 -4.06 4.90 14.35
CA PHE A 365 -4.39 3.91 13.34
C PHE A 365 -5.91 3.78 13.25
N VAL A 366 -6.40 3.59 12.03
CA VAL A 366 -7.79 3.28 11.77
C VAL A 366 -7.89 2.04 10.90
N LEU A 367 -8.74 1.11 11.30
CA LEU A 367 -9.05 -0.10 10.58
C LEU A 367 -10.56 -0.20 10.40
N ALA A 368 -11.05 -0.41 9.19
CA ALA A 368 -12.47 -0.62 8.93
C ALA A 368 -12.68 -1.89 8.11
N ARG A 369 -13.85 -2.51 8.29
CA ARG A 369 -14.30 -3.63 7.48
C ARG A 369 -15.59 -3.26 6.76
N HIS A 370 -15.64 -3.57 5.47
CA HIS A 370 -16.74 -3.27 4.58
C HIS A 370 -17.32 -4.58 4.05
N LEU A 371 -18.63 -4.62 3.91
CA LEU A 371 -19.38 -5.68 3.25
C LEU A 371 -19.21 -5.59 1.72
N PRO A 372 -19.57 -6.65 0.97
CA PRO A 372 -19.48 -6.64 -0.50
C PRO A 372 -20.32 -5.56 -1.19
N ASP A 373 -21.29 -4.95 -0.51
CA ASP A 373 -22.09 -3.82 -1.01
C ASP A 373 -21.44 -2.45 -0.70
N ALA A 374 -20.21 -2.47 -0.16
CA ALA A 374 -19.41 -1.34 0.32
C ALA A 374 -19.93 -0.65 1.59
N SER A 375 -21.00 -1.16 2.23
CA SER A 375 -21.41 -0.68 3.55
C SER A 375 -20.44 -1.16 4.65
N LEU A 376 -20.42 -0.48 5.80
CA LEU A 376 -19.59 -0.91 6.94
C LEU A 376 -20.16 -2.19 7.57
N ASP A 377 -19.28 -3.11 7.95
CA ASP A 377 -19.68 -4.38 8.57
C ASP A 377 -20.08 -4.19 10.05
N PRO A 378 -21.36 -4.36 10.42
CA PRO A 378 -21.81 -4.17 11.79
C PRO A 378 -21.22 -5.20 12.78
N ASP A 379 -20.65 -6.31 12.30
CA ASP A 379 -20.05 -7.31 13.18
C ASP A 379 -18.62 -6.93 13.62
N PHE A 380 -18.07 -5.82 13.12
CA PHE A 380 -16.70 -5.36 13.38
C PHE A 380 -16.67 -4.11 14.27
N GLY A 381 -15.69 -4.02 15.17
CA GLY A 381 -15.49 -2.82 15.98
C GLY A 381 -16.71 -2.44 16.83
N GLU A 382 -17.29 -3.43 17.50
CA GLU A 382 -18.44 -3.28 18.41
C GLU A 382 -19.66 -2.59 17.77
N GLY A 383 -19.95 -2.89 16.50
CA GLY A 383 -21.11 -2.33 15.78
C GLY A 383 -20.81 -1.12 14.90
N SER A 384 -19.63 -0.51 15.05
CA SER A 384 -19.27 0.68 14.27
C SER A 384 -18.73 0.37 12.87
N GLY A 385 -18.28 -0.87 12.65
CA GLY A 385 -17.61 -1.31 11.42
C GLY A 385 -16.17 -0.84 11.29
N TRP A 386 -15.63 -0.18 12.30
CA TRP A 386 -14.25 0.28 12.33
C TRP A 386 -13.69 0.33 13.76
N VAL A 387 -12.38 0.42 13.88
CA VAL A 387 -11.68 0.61 15.15
C VAL A 387 -10.60 1.66 15.01
N ARG A 388 -10.34 2.39 16.09
CA ARG A 388 -9.23 3.33 16.21
C ARG A 388 -8.26 2.81 17.25
N THR A 389 -6.99 2.69 16.88
CA THR A 389 -5.94 2.15 17.75
C THR A 389 -4.87 3.18 17.99
N ARG A 390 -4.72 3.53 19.26
CA ARG A 390 -3.63 4.38 19.74
C ARG A 390 -2.42 3.55 20.10
N LEU A 391 -1.27 3.87 19.51
CA LEU A 391 0.01 3.25 19.84
C LEU A 391 0.81 4.08 20.86
N GLY A 392 0.57 5.39 20.91
CA GLY A 392 1.04 6.26 21.98
C GLY A 392 0.47 7.67 21.93
N TYR A 393 1.20 8.65 22.46
CA TYR A 393 0.76 10.05 22.58
C TYR A 393 1.16 10.92 21.38
N SER A 394 1.48 10.33 20.24
CA SER A 394 2.08 11.06 19.12
C SER A 394 1.55 10.58 17.77
N LEU A 395 2.32 10.85 16.72
CA LEU A 395 1.91 10.59 15.34
C LEU A 395 1.99 9.10 15.02
N ASP A 396 0.86 8.40 15.03
CA ASP A 396 0.73 7.04 14.50
C ASP A 396 0.25 7.08 13.04
N THR A 397 0.89 6.32 12.17
CA THR A 397 0.50 6.19 10.75
C THR A 397 0.53 4.73 10.32
N ALA A 398 -0.61 4.21 9.85
CA ALA A 398 -0.68 2.92 9.19
C ALA A 398 -0.33 3.08 7.69
N THR A 399 0.51 2.20 7.17
CA THR A 399 1.04 2.27 5.80
C THR A 399 0.71 1.03 4.96
N SER A 400 0.42 -0.10 5.61
CA SER A 400 0.27 -1.38 4.93
C SER A 400 -0.65 -2.34 5.67
N LEU A 401 -1.23 -3.28 4.93
CA LEU A 401 -2.15 -4.30 5.45
C LEU A 401 -1.91 -5.64 4.75
N ALA A 402 -1.93 -6.73 5.51
CA ALA A 402 -2.02 -8.09 4.99
C ALA A 402 -2.93 -8.94 5.86
N LEU A 403 -3.37 -10.06 5.30
CA LEU A 403 -4.25 -11.01 5.97
C LEU A 403 -3.49 -12.31 6.21
N GLN A 404 -3.66 -12.89 7.40
CA GLN A 404 -3.22 -14.23 7.69
C GLN A 404 -4.27 -15.26 7.25
N ALA A 405 -3.87 -16.51 7.03
CA ALA A 405 -4.75 -17.58 6.56
C ALA A 405 -5.90 -17.90 7.53
N ASP A 406 -5.73 -17.59 8.81
CA ASP A 406 -6.75 -17.74 9.86
C ASP A 406 -7.70 -16.53 9.98
N GLY A 407 -7.61 -15.59 9.02
CA GLY A 407 -8.43 -14.38 8.96
C GLY A 407 -7.91 -13.20 9.78
N LYS A 408 -6.88 -13.39 10.62
CA LYS A 408 -6.31 -12.27 11.39
C LYS A 408 -5.73 -11.21 10.46
N ILE A 409 -5.83 -9.97 10.91
CA ILE A 409 -5.48 -8.80 10.11
C ILE A 409 -4.18 -8.21 10.66
N LEU A 410 -3.17 -8.06 9.81
CA LEU A 410 -1.90 -7.41 10.14
C LEU A 410 -1.87 -6.02 9.52
N VAL A 411 -1.56 -5.02 10.34
CA VAL A 411 -1.40 -3.62 9.91
C VAL A 411 0.01 -3.16 10.25
N GLY A 412 0.75 -2.73 9.24
CA GLY A 412 2.09 -2.18 9.37
C GLY A 412 2.05 -0.67 9.42
N GLY A 413 2.94 -0.07 10.19
CA GLY A 413 3.09 1.38 10.22
C GLY A 413 4.19 1.83 11.15
N TYR A 414 4.06 3.04 11.69
CA TYR A 414 5.00 3.58 12.65
C TYR A 414 4.34 4.53 13.63
N SER A 415 5.06 4.80 14.72
CA SER A 415 4.70 5.75 15.75
C SER A 415 5.89 6.63 16.14
N LEU A 416 5.64 7.90 16.50
CA LEU A 416 6.67 8.86 16.89
C LEU A 416 6.85 8.91 18.42
N HIS A 417 7.85 8.24 18.98
CA HIS A 417 8.10 8.22 20.44
C HIS A 417 9.49 8.78 20.74
N GLY A 418 9.66 10.09 20.53
CA GLY A 418 10.96 10.77 20.50
C GLY A 418 11.72 10.51 19.20
N THR A 419 11.70 9.27 18.71
CA THR A 419 12.10 8.87 17.36
C THR A 419 11.00 8.02 16.71
N TYR A 420 10.99 7.95 15.37
CA TYR A 420 10.07 7.06 14.66
C TYR A 420 10.41 5.59 14.92
N ARG A 421 9.39 4.79 15.23
CA ARG A 421 9.52 3.35 15.47
C ARG A 421 8.56 2.56 14.59
N ALA A 422 9.11 1.62 13.83
CA ALA A 422 8.36 0.68 13.02
C ALA A 422 7.59 -0.30 13.91
N VAL A 423 6.35 -0.61 13.50
CA VAL A 423 5.45 -1.50 14.22
C VAL A 423 4.61 -2.33 13.26
N VAL A 424 4.28 -3.54 13.69
CA VAL A 424 3.22 -4.38 13.12
C VAL A 424 2.19 -4.64 14.20
N VAL A 425 0.93 -4.39 13.88
CA VAL A 425 -0.21 -4.55 14.79
C VAL A 425 -1.11 -5.66 14.26
N ARG A 426 -1.54 -6.59 15.13
CA ARG A 426 -2.46 -7.67 14.75
C ARG A 426 -3.82 -7.49 15.38
N TYR A 427 -4.85 -7.64 14.56
CA TYR A 427 -6.26 -7.59 14.95
C TYR A 427 -6.93 -8.93 14.72
N ARG A 428 -7.96 -9.20 15.53
CA ARG A 428 -8.84 -10.35 15.35
C ARG A 428 -9.72 -10.16 14.10
N PRO A 429 -10.00 -11.25 13.37
CA PRO A 429 -10.90 -11.23 12.23
C PRO A 429 -12.26 -10.67 12.61
#